data_AF-A0A1F6G8S6-F1
#
_entry.id   AF-A0A1F6G8S6-F1
#
_cell.length_a   1.000
_cell.length_b   1.000
_cell.length_c   1.000
_cell.angle_alpha   90.00
_cell.angle_beta   90.00
_cell.angle_gamma   90.00
#
_symmetry.space_group_name_H-M   'P 1'
#
loop_
_entity.id
_entity.type
_entity.pdbx_description
1 polymer ?
#
loop_
_entity_poly.entity_id
_entity_poly.type
_entity_poly.pdbx_seq_one_letter_code
_entity_poly.pdbx_strand_id
1 'polypeptide(L)'
;MPPNLLTEGAPWDRGVQLRAQGAFLGAALGDALGGTTEFMTPSEIEYKHGVHKEMIGGGWLRLKPGQVTDDTQMNLALGQSIIDRGGLDPSDVAAKFLAWMRSKPIDLGSTVRQGLQQFRRSGLALAEPSEYAAGNGAAMRMLPAILAALEDREKMQEWVLGQARITHNNPVSDAGCLFLADLIRAALLMGGRAPLKSIAFSWIELYPNLFDFKRFKRSVDGYLPNSVKTALHFFFSTGDFEACLVGVVNAGGDADTNGALAGMLAGAFYGPTELPRRWLKVLDSPTQIEINRQVSQIWQQFYSHQETP
;
A
#
# COMPACT_ATOMS: atom_id res chain seq x y z
N MET A 1 5.03 20.57 -4.12
CA MET A 1 4.44 19.36 -4.74
C MET A 1 5.01 19.21 -6.14
N PRO A 2 5.35 17.99 -6.59
CA PRO A 2 5.83 17.78 -7.96
C PRO A 2 4.72 18.02 -8.99
N PRO A 3 5.09 18.36 -10.24
CA PRO A 3 4.13 18.63 -11.30
C PRO A 3 3.26 17.41 -11.61
N ASN A 4 1.99 17.64 -11.97
CA ASN A 4 1.13 16.57 -12.49
C ASN A 4 1.59 16.23 -13.91
N LEU A 5 2.37 15.15 -14.04
CA LEU A 5 2.93 14.70 -15.33
C LEU A 5 1.95 13.84 -16.14
N LEU A 6 0.73 13.63 -15.66
CA LEU A 6 -0.31 12.96 -16.43
C LEU A 6 -0.94 13.96 -17.39
N THR A 7 -0.75 13.75 -18.68
CA THR A 7 -1.46 14.49 -19.74
C THR A 7 -2.95 14.19 -19.65
N GLU A 8 -3.80 15.18 -19.91
CA GLU A 8 -5.25 15.01 -20.08
C GLU A 8 -5.54 13.87 -21.08
N GLY A 9 -6.50 12.99 -20.75
CA GLY A 9 -6.92 11.88 -21.63
C GLY A 9 -6.39 10.48 -21.28
N ALA A 10 -6.08 10.18 -20.01
CA ALA A 10 -5.81 8.80 -19.60
C ALA A 10 -7.03 7.90 -19.88
N PRO A 11 -6.86 6.71 -20.48
CA PRO A 11 -8.00 5.86 -20.84
C PRO A 11 -8.62 5.25 -19.59
N TRP A 12 -9.88 5.57 -19.32
CA TRP A 12 -10.68 5.01 -18.23
C TRP A 12 -11.29 3.67 -18.63
N ASP A 13 -10.41 2.73 -18.96
CA ASP A 13 -10.80 1.46 -19.57
C ASP A 13 -10.67 0.27 -18.61
N ARG A 14 -11.09 -0.89 -19.11
CA ARG A 14 -10.95 -2.17 -18.42
C ARG A 14 -9.50 -2.48 -18.04
N GLY A 15 -8.51 -1.96 -18.75
CA GLY A 15 -7.08 -2.10 -18.45
C GLY A 15 -6.70 -1.41 -17.14
N VAL A 16 -7.18 -0.19 -16.89
CA VAL A 16 -6.97 0.51 -15.60
C VAL A 16 -7.62 -0.27 -14.46
N GLN A 17 -8.85 -0.75 -14.64
CA GLN A 17 -9.54 -1.56 -13.63
C GLN A 17 -8.78 -2.85 -13.31
N LEU A 18 -8.25 -3.54 -14.32
CA LEU A 18 -7.41 -4.72 -14.13
C LEU A 18 -6.13 -4.36 -13.36
N ARG A 19 -5.45 -3.25 -13.70
CA ARG A 19 -4.29 -2.78 -12.93
C ARG A 19 -4.66 -2.42 -11.48
N ALA A 20 -5.85 -1.88 -11.22
CA ALA A 20 -6.34 -1.64 -9.86
C ALA A 20 -6.53 -2.95 -9.08
N GLN A 21 -7.06 -3.99 -9.72
CA GLN A 21 -7.12 -5.34 -9.16
C GLN A 21 -5.70 -5.88 -8.89
N GLY A 22 -4.79 -5.70 -9.84
CA GLY A 22 -3.37 -6.06 -9.71
C GLY A 22 -2.69 -5.37 -8.53
N ALA A 23 -2.95 -4.08 -8.32
CA ALA A 23 -2.41 -3.31 -7.19
C ALA A 23 -2.90 -3.84 -5.84
N PHE A 24 -4.19 -4.12 -5.71
CA PHE A 24 -4.77 -4.55 -4.44
C PHE A 24 -4.38 -5.99 -4.11
N LEU A 25 -4.47 -6.91 -5.08
CA LEU A 25 -3.94 -8.27 -4.91
C LEU A 25 -2.43 -8.23 -4.67
N GLY A 26 -1.69 -7.40 -5.39
CA GLY A 26 -0.25 -7.24 -5.23
C GLY A 26 0.14 -6.81 -3.81
N ALA A 27 -0.58 -5.87 -3.22
CA ALA A 27 -0.40 -5.47 -1.83
C ALA A 27 -0.64 -6.66 -0.88
N ALA A 28 -1.74 -7.40 -1.05
CA ALA A 28 -2.05 -8.57 -0.23
C ALA A 28 -1.04 -9.72 -0.38
N LEU A 29 -0.52 -9.91 -1.60
CA LEU A 29 0.53 -10.90 -1.84
C LEU A 29 1.85 -10.49 -1.17
N GLY A 30 2.18 -9.20 -1.17
CA GLY A 30 3.37 -8.65 -0.52
C GLY A 30 3.32 -8.78 1.00
N ASP A 31 2.20 -8.41 1.59
CA ASP A 31 1.86 -8.61 3.01
C ASP A 31 2.06 -10.09 3.39
N ALA A 32 1.30 -11.00 2.78
CA ALA A 32 1.33 -12.42 3.15
C ALA A 32 2.69 -13.09 2.92
N LEU A 33 3.44 -12.68 1.88
CA LEU A 33 4.78 -13.21 1.63
C LEU A 33 5.78 -12.65 2.65
N GLY A 34 5.71 -11.35 2.95
CA GLY A 34 6.64 -10.65 3.85
C GLY A 34 6.45 -10.99 5.33
N GLY A 35 5.22 -11.32 5.77
CA GLY A 35 4.96 -11.68 7.18
C GLY A 35 5.72 -12.93 7.66
N THR A 36 6.27 -13.72 6.74
CA THR A 36 7.16 -14.85 7.09
C THR A 36 8.55 -14.37 7.57
N THR A 37 9.08 -13.31 6.93
CA THR A 37 10.45 -12.82 7.13
C THR A 37 10.53 -11.51 7.90
N GLU A 38 9.40 -11.02 8.41
CA GLU A 38 9.33 -9.87 9.27
C GLU A 38 10.22 -10.03 10.53
N PHE A 39 10.93 -8.95 10.87
CA PHE A 39 11.98 -8.83 11.88
C PHE A 39 13.22 -9.71 11.68
N MET A 40 13.34 -10.44 10.56
CA MET A 40 14.55 -11.19 10.24
C MET A 40 15.56 -10.30 9.50
N THR A 41 16.84 -10.58 9.70
CA THR A 41 17.93 -10.06 8.87
C THR A 41 18.10 -10.87 7.58
N PRO A 42 18.71 -10.32 6.51
CA PRO A 42 19.00 -11.08 5.30
C PRO A 42 19.75 -12.40 5.55
N SER A 43 20.74 -12.39 6.45
CA SER A 43 21.51 -13.59 6.80
C SER A 43 20.65 -14.67 7.49
N GLU A 44 19.69 -14.27 8.32
CA GLU A 44 18.77 -15.23 8.95
C GLU A 44 17.77 -15.81 7.95
N ILE A 45 17.32 -15.01 6.98
CA ILE A 45 16.45 -15.47 5.89
C ILE A 45 17.21 -16.47 5.02
N GLU A 46 18.44 -16.15 4.64
CA GLU A 46 19.30 -17.05 3.88
C GLU A 46 19.56 -18.36 4.63
N TYR A 47 19.87 -18.29 5.92
CA TYR A 47 20.11 -19.47 6.73
C TYR A 47 18.88 -20.39 6.86
N LYS A 48 17.68 -19.82 7.08
CA LYS A 48 16.46 -20.61 7.32
C LYS A 48 15.73 -21.03 6.04
N HIS A 49 15.77 -20.20 5.00
CA HIS A 49 14.94 -20.33 3.81
C HIS A 49 15.74 -20.35 2.50
N GLY A 50 17.04 -20.04 2.52
CA GLY A 50 17.83 -19.78 1.33
C GLY A 50 17.35 -18.51 0.64
N VAL A 51 16.38 -18.63 -0.25
CA VAL A 51 15.66 -17.48 -0.82
C VAL A 51 14.18 -17.69 -0.56
N HIS A 52 13.61 -16.84 0.29
CA HIS A 52 12.19 -16.89 0.60
C HIS A 52 11.35 -16.42 -0.59
N LYS A 53 10.55 -17.31 -1.17
CA LYS A 53 9.78 -17.03 -2.40
C LYS A 53 8.45 -17.79 -2.48
N GLU A 54 8.06 -18.45 -1.40
CA GLU A 54 6.84 -19.25 -1.31
C GLU A 54 6.02 -18.80 -0.10
N MET A 55 4.69 -18.78 -0.23
CA MET A 55 3.78 -18.36 0.84
C MET A 55 3.60 -19.47 1.89
N ILE A 56 4.62 -19.68 2.71
CA ILE A 56 4.64 -20.74 3.72
C ILE A 56 4.06 -20.32 5.08
N GLY A 57 3.77 -19.03 5.27
CA GLY A 57 3.34 -18.48 6.56
C GLY A 57 4.44 -18.60 7.62
N GLY A 58 4.07 -18.75 8.89
CA GLY A 58 5.02 -18.78 10.00
C GLY A 58 5.38 -17.37 10.46
N GLY A 59 6.66 -17.04 10.45
CA GLY A 59 7.16 -15.80 11.05
C GLY A 59 6.91 -15.72 12.57
N TRP A 60 7.16 -14.55 13.15
CA TRP A 60 6.96 -14.34 14.59
C TRP A 60 5.48 -14.37 14.99
N LEU A 61 4.58 -14.04 14.06
CA LEU A 61 3.12 -14.09 14.22
C LEU A 61 2.51 -15.49 14.08
N ARG A 62 3.29 -16.49 13.64
CA ARG A 62 2.82 -17.87 13.35
C ARG A 62 1.64 -17.89 12.37
N LEU A 63 1.73 -17.11 11.30
CA LEU A 63 0.74 -17.00 10.24
C LEU A 63 0.48 -18.35 9.57
N LYS A 64 -0.75 -18.56 9.10
CA LYS A 64 -1.04 -19.64 8.15
C LYS A 64 -0.47 -19.28 6.77
N PRO A 65 -0.13 -20.26 5.92
CA PRO A 65 0.18 -20.01 4.51
C PRO A 65 -0.86 -19.10 3.86
N GLY A 66 -0.42 -17.98 3.28
CA GLY A 66 -1.28 -17.02 2.57
C GLY A 66 -2.17 -16.15 3.46
N GLN A 67 -1.97 -16.16 4.78
CA GLN A 67 -2.67 -15.26 5.70
C GLN A 67 -2.05 -13.86 5.65
N VAL A 68 -2.91 -12.85 5.50
CA VAL A 68 -2.55 -11.42 5.52
C VAL A 68 -2.56 -10.82 6.94
N THR A 69 -1.86 -9.70 7.12
CA THR A 69 -1.73 -8.93 8.37
C THR A 69 -2.58 -7.64 8.34
N ASP A 70 -2.21 -6.62 9.12
CA ASP A 70 -2.93 -5.36 9.23
C ASP A 70 -2.84 -4.51 7.95
N ASP A 71 -1.77 -4.60 7.16
CA ASP A 71 -1.64 -3.94 5.85
C ASP A 71 -2.88 -4.16 4.97
N THR A 72 -3.21 -5.42 4.68
CA THR A 72 -4.36 -5.76 3.83
C THR A 72 -5.68 -5.50 4.54
N GLN A 73 -5.79 -5.86 5.82
CA GLN A 73 -7.04 -5.73 6.57
C GLN A 73 -7.47 -4.27 6.72
N MET A 74 -6.52 -3.35 6.91
CA MET A 74 -6.81 -1.91 6.97
C MET A 74 -7.15 -1.33 5.59
N ASN A 75 -6.55 -1.82 4.49
CA ASN A 75 -7.04 -1.46 3.15
C ASN A 75 -8.52 -1.88 2.99
N LEU A 76 -8.87 -3.12 3.34
CA LEU A 76 -10.24 -3.61 3.24
C LEU A 76 -11.21 -2.77 4.08
N ALA A 77 -10.82 -2.38 5.30
CA ALA A 77 -11.63 -1.51 6.16
C ALA A 77 -11.82 -0.10 5.56
N LEU A 78 -10.77 0.49 4.97
CA LEU A 78 -10.87 1.78 4.29
C LEU A 78 -11.80 1.69 3.07
N GLY A 79 -11.62 0.67 2.23
CA GLY A 79 -12.42 0.51 1.02
C GLY A 79 -13.90 0.29 1.33
N GLN A 80 -14.22 -0.46 2.40
CA GLN A 80 -15.60 -0.59 2.85
C GLN A 80 -16.20 0.75 3.28
N SER A 81 -15.43 1.64 3.93
CA SER A 81 -15.92 2.99 4.30
C SER A 81 -16.24 3.82 3.07
N ILE A 82 -15.32 3.84 2.10
CA ILE A 82 -15.50 4.59 0.86
C ILE A 82 -16.75 4.13 0.10
N ILE A 83 -16.97 2.81 0.03
CA ILE A 83 -18.15 2.22 -0.61
C ILE A 83 -19.43 2.64 0.12
N ASP A 84 -19.48 2.45 1.45
CA ASP A 84 -20.67 2.73 2.26
C ASP A 84 -21.07 4.21 2.24
N ARG A 85 -20.08 5.11 2.12
CA ARG A 85 -20.26 6.56 2.21
C ARG A 85 -20.28 7.26 0.85
N GLY A 86 -19.89 6.59 -0.23
CA GLY A 86 -19.73 7.20 -1.54
C GLY A 86 -18.63 8.25 -1.61
N GLY A 87 -17.62 8.12 -0.73
CA GLY A 87 -16.47 8.99 -0.67
C GLY A 87 -15.71 8.83 0.64
N LEU A 88 -14.65 9.61 0.84
CA LEU A 88 -13.92 9.57 2.10
C LEU A 88 -14.68 10.33 3.21
N ASP A 89 -15.06 9.60 4.25
CA ASP A 89 -15.56 10.15 5.52
C ASP A 89 -14.60 9.73 6.65
N PRO A 90 -13.68 10.61 7.10
CA PRO A 90 -12.67 10.25 8.09
C PRO A 90 -13.24 9.66 9.39
N SER A 91 -14.43 10.11 9.82
CA SER A 91 -15.08 9.60 11.02
C SER A 91 -15.60 8.17 10.82
N ASP A 92 -16.18 7.86 9.67
CA ASP A 92 -16.57 6.48 9.34
C ASP A 92 -15.36 5.57 9.16
N VAL A 93 -14.30 6.05 8.49
CA VAL A 93 -13.02 5.32 8.36
C VAL A 93 -12.45 4.98 9.74
N ALA A 94 -12.37 5.97 10.63
CA ALA A 94 -11.88 5.77 11.99
C ALA A 94 -12.76 4.79 12.79
N ALA A 95 -14.08 4.82 12.59
CA ALA A 95 -15.01 3.86 13.18
C ALA A 95 -14.79 2.42 12.67
N LYS A 96 -14.55 2.23 11.36
CA LYS A 96 -14.23 0.92 10.78
C LYS A 96 -12.87 0.40 11.24
N PHE A 97 -11.85 1.25 11.30
CA PHE A 97 -10.55 0.87 11.89
C PHE A 97 -10.68 0.52 13.37
N LEU A 98 -11.49 1.25 14.14
CA LEU A 98 -11.75 0.91 15.54
C LEU A 98 -12.51 -0.41 15.70
N ALA A 99 -13.46 -0.71 14.81
CA ALA A 99 -14.16 -1.99 14.77
C ALA A 99 -13.21 -3.14 14.43
N TRP A 100 -12.33 -2.95 13.44
CA TRP A 100 -11.24 -3.87 13.12
C TRP A 100 -10.31 -4.09 14.31
N MET A 101 -9.80 -3.04 14.97
CA MET A 101 -8.96 -3.20 16.16
C MET A 101 -9.66 -4.01 17.29
N ARG A 102 -10.99 -3.87 17.42
CA ARG A 102 -11.78 -4.64 18.41
C ARG A 102 -11.94 -6.12 18.06
N SER A 103 -11.79 -6.51 16.79
CA SER A 103 -11.77 -7.92 16.40
C SER A 103 -10.48 -8.64 16.81
N LYS A 104 -9.51 -7.91 17.37
CA LYS A 104 -8.20 -8.38 17.83
C LYS A 104 -7.38 -8.94 16.65
N PRO A 105 -6.95 -8.07 15.72
CA PRO A 105 -6.12 -8.49 14.60
C PRO A 105 -4.81 -9.11 15.11
N ILE A 106 -4.22 -9.96 14.28
CA ILE A 106 -3.01 -10.71 14.64
C ILE A 106 -1.82 -9.80 14.87
N ASP A 107 -1.75 -8.70 14.12
CA ASP A 107 -0.82 -7.60 14.32
C ASP A 107 -1.53 -6.24 14.32
N LEU A 108 -0.89 -5.26 14.94
CA LEU A 108 -1.37 -3.88 15.02
C LEU A 108 -0.24 -2.95 15.47
N GLY A 109 0.21 -2.11 14.54
CA GLY A 109 1.19 -1.06 14.78
C GLY A 109 0.84 -0.12 15.95
N SER A 110 1.86 0.32 16.69
CA SER A 110 1.71 1.13 17.91
C SER A 110 1.09 2.51 17.65
N THR A 111 1.50 3.20 16.58
CA THR A 111 0.94 4.51 16.18
C THR A 111 -0.51 4.39 15.73
N VAL A 112 -0.87 3.32 15.02
CA VAL A 112 -2.26 3.02 14.65
C VAL A 112 -3.11 2.85 15.90
N ARG A 113 -2.65 2.02 16.84
CA ARG A 113 -3.34 1.79 18.12
C ARG A 113 -3.55 3.10 18.88
N GLN A 114 -2.53 3.95 18.97
CA GLN A 114 -2.62 5.24 19.66
C GLN A 114 -3.66 6.17 19.02
N GLY A 115 -3.63 6.32 17.69
CA GLY A 115 -4.60 7.15 16.97
C GLY A 115 -6.04 6.65 17.13
N LEU A 116 -6.28 5.33 17.07
CA LEU A 116 -7.61 4.77 17.27
C LEU A 116 -8.08 4.88 18.73
N GLN A 117 -7.18 4.83 19.70
CA GLN A 117 -7.51 5.08 21.10
C GLN A 117 -7.84 6.56 21.36
N GLN A 118 -7.15 7.49 20.70
CA GLN A 118 -7.49 8.91 20.71
C GLN A 118 -8.89 9.12 20.13
N PHE A 119 -9.16 8.62 18.91
CA PHE A 119 -10.47 8.69 18.29
C PHE A 119 -11.57 8.13 19.19
N ARG A 120 -11.35 6.96 19.81
CA ARG A 120 -12.32 6.36 20.75
C ARG A 120 -12.65 7.28 21.94
N ARG A 121 -11.70 8.09 22.40
CA ARG A 121 -11.86 8.99 23.54
C ARG A 121 -12.48 10.34 23.15
N SER A 122 -12.06 10.91 22.03
CA SER A 122 -12.43 12.27 21.63
C SER A 122 -13.54 12.34 20.58
N GLY A 123 -13.76 11.27 19.81
CA GLY A 123 -14.59 11.28 18.60
C GLY A 123 -13.97 12.00 17.40
N LEU A 124 -12.76 12.56 17.53
CA LEU A 124 -12.08 13.31 16.48
C LEU A 124 -11.28 12.38 15.58
N ALA A 125 -11.61 12.36 14.28
CA ALA A 125 -10.92 11.55 13.26
C ALA A 125 -9.66 12.24 12.71
N LEU A 126 -8.92 12.89 13.60
CA LEU A 126 -7.66 13.56 13.33
C LEU A 126 -6.76 13.35 14.55
N ALA A 127 -5.63 12.67 14.35
CA ALA A 127 -4.64 12.48 15.39
C ALA A 127 -3.96 13.81 15.73
N GLU A 128 -3.50 13.94 16.98
CA GLU A 128 -2.64 15.08 17.32
C GLU A 128 -1.33 15.03 16.52
N PRO A 129 -0.76 16.18 16.10
CA PRO A 129 0.54 16.22 15.46
C PRO A 129 1.62 15.55 16.33
N SER A 130 2.43 14.69 15.72
CA SER A 130 3.51 13.97 16.44
C SER A 130 4.72 13.71 15.56
N GLU A 131 5.91 14.04 16.05
CA GLU A 131 7.19 13.73 15.38
C GLU A 131 7.44 12.21 15.29
N TYR A 132 6.88 11.44 16.22
CA TYR A 132 7.02 9.98 16.30
C TYR A 132 6.06 9.22 15.38
N ALA A 133 5.13 9.92 14.72
CA ALA A 133 4.13 9.32 13.83
C ALA A 133 4.59 9.26 12.36
N ALA A 134 5.89 9.11 12.12
CA ALA A 134 6.49 9.00 10.78
C ALA A 134 6.64 7.54 10.28
N GLY A 135 5.93 6.60 10.92
CA GLY A 135 5.88 5.20 10.50
C GLY A 135 5.06 4.99 9.22
N ASN A 136 5.16 3.81 8.64
CA ASN A 136 4.50 3.45 7.37
C ASN A 136 3.03 3.01 7.50
N GLY A 137 2.51 2.86 8.71
CA GLY A 137 1.16 2.32 8.97
C GLY A 137 -0.01 3.11 8.37
N ALA A 138 0.21 4.36 7.94
CA ALA A 138 -0.76 5.13 7.16
C ALA A 138 -0.65 4.91 5.65
N ALA A 139 0.57 4.70 5.13
CA ALA A 139 0.82 4.52 3.71
C ALA A 139 0.39 3.13 3.23
N MET A 140 0.55 2.10 4.07
CA MET A 140 0.24 0.73 3.70
C MET A 140 -1.22 0.47 3.32
N ARG A 141 -2.13 1.33 3.80
CA ARG A 141 -3.59 1.14 3.75
C ARG A 141 -4.35 2.12 2.85
N MET A 142 -3.65 2.89 2.03
CA MET A 142 -4.25 4.03 1.30
C MET A 142 -4.81 3.69 -0.08
N LEU A 143 -4.69 2.44 -0.54
CA LEU A 143 -5.02 2.08 -1.93
C LEU A 143 -6.49 2.40 -2.30
N PRO A 144 -7.51 2.06 -1.49
CA PRO A 144 -8.89 2.40 -1.84
C PRO A 144 -9.15 3.91 -2.03
N ALA A 145 -8.46 4.77 -1.26
CA ALA A 145 -8.56 6.22 -1.45
C ALA A 145 -7.96 6.66 -2.80
N ILE A 146 -6.84 6.05 -3.21
CA ILE A 146 -6.25 6.27 -4.54
C ILE A 146 -7.22 5.82 -5.63
N LEU A 147 -7.79 4.61 -5.48
CA LEU A 147 -8.66 4.01 -6.49
C LEU A 147 -9.96 4.79 -6.68
N ALA A 148 -10.57 5.33 -5.62
CA ALA A 148 -11.86 6.03 -5.70
C ALA A 148 -11.74 7.51 -6.12
N ALA A 149 -10.54 8.08 -6.05
CA ALA A 149 -10.25 9.46 -6.48
C ALA A 149 -9.22 9.52 -7.62
N LEU A 150 -9.06 8.43 -8.39
CA LEU A 150 -8.00 8.27 -9.37
C LEU A 150 -7.95 9.38 -10.44
N GLU A 151 -9.10 9.90 -10.85
CA GLU A 151 -9.25 10.97 -11.86
C GLU A 151 -8.62 12.28 -11.40
N ASP A 152 -9.04 12.71 -10.23
CA ASP A 152 -8.73 14.00 -9.66
C ASP A 152 -7.58 13.85 -8.68
N ARG A 153 -6.38 14.26 -9.12
CA ARG A 153 -5.18 14.19 -8.30
C ARG A 153 -5.33 14.98 -7.00
N GLU A 154 -5.95 16.15 -7.02
CA GLU A 154 -6.05 16.99 -5.82
C GLU A 154 -6.97 16.32 -4.79
N LYS A 155 -8.12 15.83 -5.25
CA LYS A 155 -9.04 15.03 -4.42
C LYS A 155 -8.40 13.74 -3.91
N MET A 156 -7.59 13.05 -4.73
CA MET A 156 -6.83 11.88 -4.31
C MET A 156 -5.89 12.22 -3.16
N GLN A 157 -5.18 13.35 -3.25
CA GLN A 157 -4.25 13.78 -2.21
C GLN A 157 -4.98 14.15 -0.92
N GLU A 158 -6.11 14.85 -1.03
CA GLU A 158 -6.99 15.12 0.11
C GLU A 158 -7.42 13.80 0.79
N TRP A 159 -7.84 12.81 0.01
CA TRP A 159 -8.35 11.56 0.57
C TRP A 159 -7.25 10.68 1.19
N VAL A 160 -6.08 10.63 0.56
CA VAL A 160 -4.90 9.93 1.09
C VAL A 160 -4.48 10.54 2.43
N LEU A 161 -4.44 11.88 2.54
CA LEU A 161 -4.11 12.54 3.81
C LEU A 161 -5.23 12.41 4.85
N GLY A 162 -6.49 12.48 4.41
CA GLY A 162 -7.66 12.36 5.27
C GLY A 162 -7.68 11.03 6.03
N GLN A 163 -7.38 9.91 5.37
CA GLN A 163 -7.27 8.61 6.06
C GLN A 163 -5.96 8.45 6.86
N ALA A 164 -4.86 9.04 6.38
CA ALA A 164 -3.54 8.89 6.99
C ALA A 164 -3.53 9.54 8.38
N ARG A 165 -3.98 10.80 8.43
CA ARG A 165 -3.94 11.65 9.62
C ARG A 165 -4.91 11.23 10.73
N ILE A 166 -5.79 10.25 10.49
CA ILE A 166 -6.54 9.57 11.56
C ILE A 166 -5.60 8.95 12.60
N THR A 167 -4.39 8.54 12.18
CA THR A 167 -3.41 7.90 13.07
C THR A 167 -2.01 8.49 12.96
N HIS A 168 -1.62 8.99 11.78
CA HIS A 168 -0.28 9.48 11.49
C HIS A 168 -0.37 10.94 11.06
N ASN A 169 -0.50 11.86 12.02
CA ASN A 169 -0.43 13.29 11.76
C ASN A 169 1.04 13.75 11.83
N ASN A 170 1.76 13.55 10.74
CA ASN A 170 3.18 13.82 10.64
C ASN A 170 3.57 14.24 9.22
N PRO A 171 4.29 15.36 9.02
CA PRO A 171 4.65 15.84 7.68
C PRO A 171 5.50 14.87 6.84
N VAL A 172 6.34 14.05 7.48
CA VAL A 172 7.14 13.01 6.78
C VAL A 172 6.25 11.86 6.34
N SER A 173 5.31 11.44 7.20
CA SER A 173 4.28 10.45 6.83
C SER A 173 3.44 10.95 5.65
N ASP A 174 2.96 12.20 5.73
CA ASP A 174 2.17 12.84 4.67
C ASP A 174 2.93 12.84 3.34
N ALA A 175 4.19 13.30 3.34
CA ALA A 175 5.01 13.35 2.14
C ALA A 175 5.23 11.97 1.51
N GLY A 176 5.47 10.93 2.33
CA GLY A 176 5.66 9.56 1.84
C GLY A 176 4.37 8.95 1.27
N CYS A 177 3.22 9.19 1.92
CA CYS A 177 1.92 8.75 1.43
C CYS A 177 1.60 9.37 0.06
N LEU A 178 1.78 10.69 -0.06
CA LEU A 178 1.53 11.41 -1.31
C LEU A 178 2.50 11.00 -2.43
N PHE A 179 3.76 10.71 -2.08
CA PHE A 179 4.74 10.22 -3.04
C PHE A 179 4.30 8.87 -3.63
N LEU A 180 4.01 7.89 -2.77
CA LEU A 180 3.55 6.58 -3.23
C LEU A 180 2.22 6.69 -3.99
N ALA A 181 1.28 7.53 -3.53
CA ALA A 181 0.00 7.74 -4.20
C ALA A 181 0.17 8.28 -5.63
N ASP A 182 1.04 9.27 -5.84
CA ASP A 182 1.36 9.79 -7.18
C ASP A 182 1.96 8.71 -8.10
N LEU A 183 2.86 7.87 -7.56
CA LEU A 183 3.47 6.78 -8.33
C LEU A 183 2.48 5.67 -8.67
N ILE A 184 1.64 5.25 -7.71
CA ILE A 184 0.61 4.23 -7.92
C ILE A 184 -0.41 4.74 -8.94
N ARG A 185 -0.89 5.99 -8.79
CA ARG A 185 -1.77 6.63 -9.78
C ARG A 185 -1.16 6.62 -11.18
N ALA A 186 0.12 6.98 -11.31
CA ALA A 186 0.79 6.94 -12.60
C ALA A 186 0.97 5.51 -13.15
N ALA A 187 1.25 4.53 -12.29
CA ALA A 187 1.34 3.13 -12.69
C ALA A 187 0.01 2.60 -13.24
N LEU A 188 -1.09 2.96 -12.57
CA LEU A 188 -2.45 2.63 -12.99
C LEU A 188 -2.82 3.28 -14.34
N LEU A 189 -2.34 4.49 -14.63
CA LEU A 189 -2.78 5.27 -15.78
C LEU A 189 -1.84 5.23 -17.01
N MET A 190 -0.52 5.07 -16.83
CA MET A 190 0.46 5.27 -17.93
C MET A 190 1.25 4.02 -18.35
N GLY A 191 1.26 2.95 -17.55
CA GLY A 191 1.89 1.65 -17.89
C GLY A 191 3.39 1.64 -18.22
N GLY A 192 4.12 2.76 -18.11
CA GLY A 192 5.53 2.89 -18.54
C GLY A 192 6.50 3.28 -17.43
N ARG A 193 7.71 2.69 -17.38
CA ARG A 193 8.71 3.00 -16.34
C ARG A 193 9.27 4.43 -16.42
N ALA A 194 9.34 5.04 -17.61
CA ALA A 194 9.92 6.37 -17.78
C ALA A 194 9.11 7.48 -17.07
N PRO A 195 7.77 7.57 -17.23
CA PRO A 195 6.94 8.46 -16.43
C PRO A 195 7.08 8.25 -14.92
N LEU A 196 7.09 6.99 -14.46
CA LEU A 196 7.25 6.66 -13.04
C LEU A 196 8.62 7.13 -12.51
N LYS A 197 9.70 6.96 -13.27
CA LYS A 197 11.02 7.49 -12.91
C LYS A 197 11.02 9.01 -12.83
N SER A 198 10.34 9.69 -13.74
CA SER A 198 10.23 11.16 -13.72
C SER A 198 9.53 11.64 -12.45
N ILE A 199 8.39 11.04 -12.10
CA ILE A 199 7.65 11.35 -10.87
C ILE A 199 8.51 11.08 -9.64
N ALA A 200 9.21 9.93 -9.61
CA ALA A 200 10.11 9.59 -8.52
C ALA A 200 11.22 10.62 -8.33
N PHE A 201 11.87 11.06 -9.41
CA PHE A 201 12.91 12.07 -9.31
C PHE A 201 12.38 13.43 -8.84
N SER A 202 11.19 13.86 -9.29
CA SER A 202 10.61 15.11 -8.81
C SER A 202 10.30 15.09 -7.30
N TRP A 203 9.84 13.95 -6.76
CA TRP A 203 9.66 13.80 -5.31
C TRP A 203 10.99 13.76 -4.54
N ILE A 204 12.02 13.12 -5.10
CA ILE A 204 13.36 13.07 -4.51
C ILE A 204 14.02 14.44 -4.50
N GLU A 205 13.87 15.25 -5.55
CA GLU A 205 14.37 16.62 -5.60
C GLU A 205 13.75 17.50 -4.52
N LEU A 206 12.46 17.28 -4.20
CA LEU A 206 11.76 18.02 -3.15
C LEU A 206 12.14 17.56 -1.73
N TYR A 207 12.48 16.27 -1.55
CA TYR A 207 12.83 15.68 -0.25
C TYR A 207 14.08 14.77 -0.33
N PRO A 208 15.26 15.31 -0.70
CA PRO A 208 16.43 14.50 -1.04
C PRO A 208 16.96 13.69 0.14
N ASN A 209 16.81 14.20 1.37
CA ASN A 209 17.26 13.51 2.58
C ASN A 209 16.33 12.38 3.03
N LEU A 210 15.09 12.34 2.53
CA LEU A 210 14.10 11.35 2.93
C LEU A 210 14.04 10.20 1.92
N PHE A 211 13.89 10.53 0.63
CA PHE A 211 13.43 9.56 -0.37
C PHE A 211 14.47 9.13 -1.41
N ASP A 212 15.72 9.62 -1.37
CA ASP A 212 16.74 9.21 -2.34
C ASP A 212 17.09 7.71 -2.20
N PHE A 213 16.53 6.90 -3.09
CA PHE A 213 16.74 5.45 -3.15
C PHE A 213 18.02 5.06 -3.92
N LYS A 214 18.72 5.99 -4.57
CA LYS A 214 20.05 5.69 -5.16
C LYS A 214 21.07 5.38 -4.06
N ARG A 215 20.83 5.88 -2.84
CA ARG A 215 21.59 5.61 -1.63
C ARG A 215 20.91 4.56 -0.76
N PHE A 216 20.25 3.56 -1.35
CA PHE A 216 19.65 2.48 -0.58
C PHE A 216 20.71 1.71 0.22
N LYS A 217 20.70 1.89 1.54
CA LYS A 217 21.61 1.23 2.49
C LYS A 217 20.96 0.05 3.21
N ARG A 218 19.94 -0.59 2.60
CA ARG A 218 19.13 -1.63 3.23
C ARG A 218 18.47 -1.19 4.54
N SER A 219 18.02 0.06 4.59
CA SER A 219 17.16 0.53 5.67
C SER A 219 15.74 0.04 5.37
N VAL A 220 15.38 -1.09 5.96
CA VAL A 220 14.15 -1.85 5.72
C VAL A 220 13.24 -1.86 6.95
N ASP A 221 13.36 -0.86 7.81
CA ASP A 221 12.53 -0.70 9.01
C ASP A 221 11.17 -0.05 8.68
N GLY A 222 10.31 0.08 9.70
CA GLY A 222 8.97 0.67 9.58
C GLY A 222 8.93 2.21 9.49
N TYR A 223 10.06 2.90 9.31
CA TYR A 223 10.10 4.34 9.06
C TYR A 223 9.70 4.62 7.60
N LEU A 224 8.65 5.41 7.36
CA LEU A 224 8.04 5.51 6.03
C LEU A 224 9.04 5.86 4.90
N PRO A 225 9.96 6.84 5.05
CA PRO A 225 10.95 7.09 4.00
C PRO A 225 11.84 5.89 3.66
N ASN A 226 12.16 5.03 4.64
CA ASN A 226 12.90 3.81 4.41
C ASN A 226 12.05 2.78 3.64
N SER A 227 10.77 2.63 3.98
CA SER A 227 9.85 1.78 3.22
C SER A 227 9.66 2.24 1.77
N VAL A 228 9.52 3.55 1.55
CA VAL A 228 9.47 4.14 0.20
C VAL A 228 10.74 3.81 -0.57
N LYS A 229 11.93 4.05 0.02
CA LYS A 229 13.21 3.73 -0.64
C LYS A 229 13.33 2.24 -0.96
N THR A 230 12.88 1.35 -0.08
CA THR A 230 12.89 -0.10 -0.28
C THR A 230 12.00 -0.49 -1.46
N ALA A 231 10.74 -0.06 -1.45
CA ALA A 231 9.80 -0.36 -2.54
C ALA A 231 10.31 0.13 -3.90
N LEU A 232 10.83 1.36 -3.97
CA LEU A 232 11.34 1.92 -5.23
C LEU A 232 12.65 1.30 -5.68
N HIS A 233 13.55 0.97 -4.76
CA HIS A 233 14.80 0.29 -5.09
C HIS A 233 14.53 -1.02 -5.82
N PHE A 234 13.70 -1.89 -5.25
CA PHE A 234 13.39 -3.19 -5.84
C PHE A 234 12.51 -3.06 -7.08
N PHE A 235 11.51 -2.16 -7.08
CA PHE A 235 10.68 -1.93 -8.27
C PHE A 235 11.49 -1.47 -9.49
N PHE A 236 12.45 -0.56 -9.32
CA PHE A 236 13.24 -0.03 -10.45
C PHE A 236 14.45 -0.89 -10.82
N SER A 237 14.92 -1.78 -9.94
CA SER A 237 16.07 -2.66 -10.20
C SER A 237 15.69 -4.05 -10.72
N THR A 238 14.41 -4.41 -10.68
CA THR A 238 13.91 -5.73 -11.12
C THR A 238 13.07 -5.64 -12.39
N GLY A 239 12.89 -6.80 -13.04
CA GLY A 239 12.24 -6.91 -14.35
C GLY A 239 10.73 -7.18 -14.30
N ASP A 240 10.27 -7.84 -13.26
CA ASP A 240 8.92 -8.41 -13.12
C ASP A 240 8.39 -8.32 -11.66
N PHE A 241 7.12 -8.67 -11.46
CA PHE A 241 6.44 -8.59 -10.16
C PHE A 241 7.08 -9.51 -9.12
N GLU A 242 7.39 -10.75 -9.49
CA GLU A 242 7.90 -11.75 -8.57
C GLU A 242 9.29 -11.38 -8.06
N ALA A 243 10.20 -11.02 -8.97
CA ALA A 243 11.55 -10.59 -8.63
C ALA A 243 11.53 -9.36 -7.72
N CYS A 244 10.62 -8.41 -7.96
CA CYS A 244 10.42 -7.25 -7.09
C CYS A 244 10.11 -7.67 -5.66
N LEU A 245 9.06 -8.49 -5.47
CA LEU A 245 8.64 -8.90 -4.13
C LEU A 245 9.62 -9.83 -3.44
N VAL A 246 10.19 -10.79 -4.16
CA VAL A 246 11.24 -11.67 -3.61
C VAL A 246 12.42 -10.83 -3.12
N GLY A 247 12.84 -9.82 -3.89
CA GLY A 247 13.90 -8.91 -3.46
C GLY A 247 13.57 -8.17 -2.16
N VAL A 248 12.36 -7.61 -2.08
CA VAL A 248 11.88 -6.87 -0.88
C VAL A 248 11.84 -7.76 0.35
N VAL A 249 11.17 -8.92 0.29
CA VAL A 249 10.94 -9.75 1.48
C VAL A 249 12.22 -10.43 1.97
N ASN A 250 13.21 -10.65 1.08
CA ASN A 250 14.53 -11.18 1.46
C ASN A 250 15.49 -10.08 1.96
N ALA A 251 15.13 -8.80 1.83
CA ALA A 251 15.86 -7.72 2.50
C ALA A 251 15.57 -7.69 4.02
N GLY A 252 14.47 -8.33 4.47
CA GLY A 252 14.11 -8.47 5.87
C GLY A 252 13.57 -7.19 6.50
N GLY A 253 13.69 -7.08 7.83
CA GLY A 253 13.15 -5.96 8.59
C GLY A 253 11.62 -5.98 8.61
N ASP A 254 11.01 -4.86 8.25
CA ASP A 254 9.55 -4.65 8.16
C ASP A 254 9.02 -5.21 6.83
N ALA A 255 9.23 -6.52 6.63
CA ALA A 255 9.16 -7.16 5.33
C ALA A 255 7.75 -7.31 4.77
N ASP A 256 6.74 -7.46 5.63
CA ASP A 256 5.31 -7.46 5.30
C ASP A 256 4.87 -6.11 4.75
N THR A 257 5.09 -5.00 5.48
CA THR A 257 4.66 -3.69 5.00
C THR A 257 5.49 -3.20 3.81
N ASN A 258 6.80 -3.43 3.82
CA ASN A 258 7.62 -3.13 2.64
C ASN A 258 7.15 -3.95 1.43
N GLY A 259 6.81 -5.23 1.64
CA GLY A 259 6.24 -6.12 0.64
C GLY A 259 4.91 -5.60 0.11
N ALA A 260 4.00 -5.18 0.99
CA ALA A 260 2.69 -4.65 0.65
C ALA A 260 2.79 -3.38 -0.20
N LEU A 261 3.64 -2.43 0.20
CA LEU A 261 3.87 -1.19 -0.56
C LEU A 261 4.50 -1.44 -1.93
N ALA A 262 5.51 -2.31 -1.99
CA ALA A 262 6.13 -2.70 -3.26
C ALA A 262 5.16 -3.46 -4.16
N GLY A 263 4.33 -4.33 -3.57
CA GLY A 263 3.32 -5.13 -4.26
C GLY A 263 2.18 -4.28 -4.80
N MET A 264 1.80 -3.23 -4.07
CA MET A 264 0.84 -2.23 -4.53
C MET A 264 1.32 -1.54 -5.80
N LEU A 265 2.56 -1.03 -5.79
CA LEU A 265 3.15 -0.35 -6.95
C LEU A 265 3.42 -1.32 -8.12
N ALA A 266 4.03 -2.47 -7.84
CA ALA A 266 4.35 -3.47 -8.85
C ALA A 266 3.07 -4.05 -9.47
N GLY A 267 2.05 -4.35 -8.66
CA GLY A 267 0.76 -4.84 -9.12
C GLY A 267 0.00 -3.81 -9.95
N ALA A 268 0.07 -2.52 -9.58
CA ALA A 268 -0.46 -1.43 -10.39
C ALA A 268 0.25 -1.31 -11.74
N PHE A 269 1.55 -1.58 -11.79
CA PHE A 269 2.36 -1.44 -13.00
C PHE A 269 2.26 -2.66 -13.95
N TYR A 270 2.50 -3.86 -13.44
CA TYR A 270 2.53 -5.10 -14.22
C TYR A 270 1.13 -5.67 -14.48
N GLY A 271 0.16 -5.35 -13.63
CA GLY A 271 -1.20 -5.85 -13.72
C GLY A 271 -1.38 -7.28 -13.18
N PRO A 272 -2.64 -7.77 -13.17
CA PRO A 272 -3.02 -8.98 -12.45
C PRO A 272 -2.56 -10.27 -13.14
N THR A 273 -2.26 -10.21 -14.44
CA THR A 273 -1.78 -11.37 -15.22
C THR A 273 -0.36 -11.78 -14.89
N GLU A 274 0.45 -10.84 -14.41
CA GLU A 274 1.85 -11.04 -14.01
C GLU A 274 2.00 -11.48 -12.55
N LEU A 275 0.90 -11.53 -11.80
CA LEU A 275 0.92 -12.02 -10.41
C LEU A 275 1.14 -13.54 -10.40
N PRO A 276 2.10 -14.07 -9.61
CA PRO A 276 2.38 -15.50 -9.57
C PRO A 276 1.15 -16.32 -9.17
N ARG A 277 0.66 -17.15 -10.10
CA ARG A 277 -0.52 -18.01 -9.89
C ARG A 277 -0.37 -18.92 -8.67
N ARG A 278 0.86 -19.34 -8.33
CA ARG A 278 1.12 -20.18 -7.16
C ARG A 278 0.92 -19.42 -5.84
N TRP A 279 1.16 -18.11 -5.81
CA TRP A 279 0.88 -17.28 -4.65
C TRP A 279 -0.61 -16.98 -4.52
N LEU A 280 -1.28 -16.61 -5.63
CA LEU A 280 -2.74 -16.40 -5.65
C LEU A 280 -3.53 -17.64 -5.20
N LYS A 281 -3.05 -18.86 -5.49
CA LYS A 281 -3.68 -20.09 -5.01
C LYS A 281 -3.60 -20.30 -3.49
N VAL A 282 -2.60 -19.69 -2.84
CA VAL A 282 -2.34 -19.85 -1.40
C VAL A 282 -2.93 -18.70 -0.60
N LEU A 283 -2.94 -17.48 -1.15
CA LEU A 283 -3.61 -16.32 -0.56
C LEU A 283 -5.05 -16.66 -0.17
N ASP A 284 -5.48 -16.27 1.02
CA ASP A 284 -6.77 -16.72 1.54
C ASP A 284 -7.95 -16.28 0.63
N SER A 285 -8.85 -17.22 0.34
CA SER A 285 -9.94 -16.98 -0.61
C SER A 285 -10.91 -15.87 -0.20
N PRO A 286 -11.29 -15.73 1.09
CA PRO A 286 -12.12 -14.60 1.53
C PRO A 286 -11.49 -13.24 1.21
N THR A 287 -10.20 -13.04 1.47
CA THR A 287 -9.48 -11.81 1.12
C THR A 287 -9.52 -11.55 -0.39
N GLN A 288 -9.25 -12.56 -1.22
CA GLN A 288 -9.31 -12.38 -2.68
C GLN A 288 -10.70 -11.98 -3.18
N ILE A 289 -11.75 -12.64 -2.68
CA ILE A 289 -13.14 -12.34 -3.04
C ILE A 289 -13.46 -10.90 -2.66
N GLU A 290 -13.10 -10.51 -1.44
CA GLU A 290 -13.39 -9.18 -0.90
C GLU A 290 -12.64 -8.08 -1.65
N ILE A 291 -11.35 -8.29 -1.95
CA ILE A 291 -10.56 -7.38 -2.79
C ILE A 291 -11.24 -7.18 -4.16
N ASN A 292 -11.59 -8.27 -4.85
CA ASN A 292 -12.20 -8.20 -6.18
C ASN A 292 -13.56 -7.50 -6.14
N ARG A 293 -14.35 -7.75 -5.09
CA ARG A 293 -15.63 -7.09 -4.83
C ARG A 293 -15.44 -5.60 -4.64
N GLN A 294 -14.52 -5.17 -3.77
CA GLN A 294 -14.27 -3.76 -3.49
C GLN A 294 -13.73 -3.01 -4.72
N VAL A 295 -12.78 -3.58 -5.46
CA VAL A 295 -12.29 -2.95 -6.72
C VAL A 295 -13.43 -2.76 -7.70
N SER A 296 -14.29 -3.78 -7.86
CA SER A 296 -15.42 -3.71 -8.79
C SER A 296 -16.48 -2.70 -8.35
N GLN A 297 -16.81 -2.63 -7.06
CA GLN A 297 -17.77 -1.66 -6.53
C GLN A 297 -17.25 -0.22 -6.57
N ILE A 298 -16.00 0.01 -6.18
CA ILE A 298 -15.36 1.33 -6.34
C ILE A 298 -15.40 1.73 -7.81
N TRP A 299 -15.08 0.81 -8.72
CA TRP A 299 -15.11 1.13 -10.15
C TRP A 299 -16.52 1.51 -10.63
N GLN A 300 -17.53 0.73 -10.28
CA GLN A 300 -18.92 1.01 -10.64
C GLN A 300 -19.43 2.32 -10.02
N GLN A 301 -19.03 2.63 -8.79
CA GLN A 301 -19.54 3.79 -8.08
C GLN A 301 -18.91 5.11 -8.54
N PHE A 302 -17.62 5.09 -8.91
CA PHE A 302 -16.88 6.31 -9.24
C PHE A 302 -16.60 6.48 -10.74
N TYR A 303 -16.69 5.42 -11.55
CA TYR A 303 -16.29 5.44 -12.98
C TYR A 303 -17.33 4.89 -13.97
N SER A 304 -18.54 4.49 -13.54
CA SER A 304 -19.57 3.94 -14.45
C SER A 304 -20.02 4.89 -15.56
N HIS A 305 -19.80 6.19 -15.42
CA HIS A 305 -20.15 7.18 -16.43
C HIS A 305 -19.24 7.16 -17.67
N GLN A 306 -18.17 6.36 -17.64
CA GLN A 306 -17.14 6.35 -18.67
C GLN A 306 -17.12 5.07 -19.52
N GLU A 307 -18.05 4.15 -19.27
CA GLU A 307 -18.25 2.93 -20.08
C GLU A 307 -19.17 3.13 -21.29
N THR A 308 -19.58 4.36 -21.62
CA THR A 308 -20.33 4.62 -22.86
C THR A 308 -19.42 4.48 -24.09
N PRO A 309 -19.83 3.68 -25.10
CA PRO A 309 -19.01 3.30 -26.26
C PRO A 309 -18.64 4.46 -27.19
#